data_AF-X0P9Q5-F1
#
_entry.id   AF-X0P9Q5-F1
#
_cell.length_a   1.000
_cell.length_b   1.000
_cell.length_c   1.000
_cell.angle_alpha   90.00
_cell.angle_beta   90.00
_cell.angle_gamma   90.00
#
_symmetry.space_group_name_H-M   'P 1'
#
loop_
_entity.id
_entity.type
_entity.pdbx_description
1 polymer ?
#
loop_
_entity_poly.entity_id
_entity_poly.type
_entity_poly.pdbx_seq_one_letter_code
_entity_poly.pdbx_strand_id
1 'polypeptide(L)'
;MLIKNVHIQNEVQTSDLKIENGKFVKIAPAIKAEAGEQVIDATDKLLLPPFVDPHVHLDATQTAGDPEWNQTGTLFDGIRIWSERKKKLSVADVKHRAKQAIKTQVANGIQFVRSHVDVTDPELTALKALIEVREELKDQVELQLVAFPQEGILSFPHGKD
;
A
#
# COMPACT_ATOMS: atom_id res chain seq x y z
N MET A 1 23.51 -7.28 -8.80
CA MET A 1 23.29 -5.82 -8.86
C MET A 1 24.08 -5.22 -7.74
N LEU A 2 24.78 -4.13 -8.01
CA LEU A 2 25.59 -3.41 -7.04
C LEU A 2 25.06 -1.99 -6.89
N ILE A 3 24.75 -1.58 -5.66
CA ILE A 3 24.46 -0.18 -5.32
C ILE A 3 25.70 0.38 -4.63
N LYS A 4 26.21 1.52 -5.11
CA LYS A 4 27.43 2.12 -4.61
C LYS A 4 27.19 3.45 -3.91
N ASN A 5 28.12 3.83 -3.04
CA ASN A 5 28.18 5.16 -2.41
C ASN A 5 26.86 5.53 -1.73
N VAL A 6 26.33 4.65 -0.89
CA VAL A 6 25.10 4.89 -0.12
C VAL A 6 25.40 5.14 1.35
N HIS A 7 24.70 6.08 1.96
CA HIS A 7 24.55 6.10 3.41
C HIS A 7 23.46 5.12 3.79
N ILE A 8 23.76 4.15 4.64
CA ILE A 8 22.76 3.18 5.12
C ILE A 8 22.22 3.72 6.45
N GLN A 9 20.92 4.00 6.52
CA GLN A 9 20.30 4.59 7.70
C GLN A 9 21.01 5.89 8.15
N ASN A 10 21.54 5.93 9.38
CA ASN A 10 22.17 7.12 9.95
C ASN A 10 23.71 7.09 9.88
N GLU A 11 24.28 6.18 9.09
CA GLU A 11 25.74 6.04 8.95
C GLU A 11 26.37 7.25 8.26
N VAL A 12 27.46 7.75 8.85
CA VAL A 12 28.19 8.93 8.33
C VAL A 12 29.03 8.57 7.12
N GLN A 13 29.54 7.33 7.05
CA GLN A 13 30.35 6.87 5.93
C GLN A 13 29.48 6.15 4.91
N THR A 14 29.83 6.30 3.64
CA THR A 14 29.18 5.55 2.57
C THR A 14 29.65 4.10 2.54
N SER A 15 28.82 3.25 1.95
CA SER A 15 29.11 1.85 1.69
C SER A 15 28.55 1.43 0.33
N ASP A 16 28.99 0.28 -0.14
CA ASP A 16 28.44 -0.42 -1.29
C ASP A 16 27.60 -1.62 -0.79
N LEU A 17 26.48 -1.90 -1.49
CA LEU A 17 25.56 -3.01 -1.23
C LEU A 17 25.44 -3.92 -2.46
N LYS A 18 25.82 -5.19 -2.32
CA LYS A 18 25.65 -6.23 -3.35
C LYS A 18 24.34 -7.00 -3.15
N ILE A 19 23.61 -7.17 -4.24
CA ILE A 19 22.32 -7.86 -4.30
C ILE A 19 22.40 -8.99 -5.33
N GLU A 20 22.08 -10.20 -4.88
CA GLU A 20 22.03 -11.42 -5.70
C GLU A 20 20.74 -12.18 -5.38
N ASN A 21 20.03 -12.65 -6.42
CA ASN A 21 18.79 -13.43 -6.28
C ASN A 21 17.76 -12.78 -5.32
N GLY A 22 17.61 -11.46 -5.40
CA GLY A 22 16.69 -10.68 -4.56
C GLY A 22 17.12 -10.51 -3.09
N LYS A 23 18.35 -10.90 -2.73
CA LYS A 23 18.85 -10.81 -1.34
C LYS A 23 20.09 -9.94 -1.25
N PHE A 24 20.22 -9.25 -0.12
CA PHE A 24 21.43 -8.52 0.25
C PHE A 24 22.49 -9.53 0.67
N VAL A 25 23.58 -9.65 -0.09
CA VAL A 25 24.62 -10.67 0.14
C VAL A 25 25.91 -10.09 0.72
N LYS A 26 26.16 -8.79 0.54
CA LYS A 26 27.35 -8.13 1.07
C LYS A 26 27.14 -6.62 1.21
N ILE A 27 27.61 -6.07 2.34
CA ILE A 27 27.76 -4.62 2.58
C ILE A 27 29.23 -4.39 2.95
N ALA A 28 29.91 -3.46 2.29
CA ALA A 28 31.31 -3.13 2.58
C ALA A 28 31.66 -1.71 2.09
N PRO A 29 32.73 -1.07 2.59
CA PRO A 29 33.12 0.27 2.17
C PRO A 29 33.38 0.41 0.66
N ALA A 30 33.84 -0.66 0.01
CA ALA A 30 33.99 -0.72 -1.44
C ALA A 30 33.83 -2.16 -1.92
N ILE A 31 33.03 -2.36 -2.97
CA ILE A 31 32.84 -3.64 -3.63
C ILE A 31 33.23 -3.47 -5.10
N LYS A 32 34.10 -4.37 -5.59
CA LYS A 32 34.45 -4.41 -7.01
C LYS A 32 33.27 -4.98 -7.80
N ALA A 33 32.78 -4.24 -8.78
CA ALA A 33 31.75 -4.71 -9.70
C ALA A 33 32.27 -5.88 -10.56
N GLU A 34 31.42 -6.86 -10.80
CA GLU A 34 31.68 -7.96 -11.73
C GLU A 34 31.40 -7.54 -13.18
N ALA A 35 31.99 -8.25 -14.14
CA ALA A 35 31.76 -7.97 -15.56
C ALA A 35 30.28 -8.16 -15.93
N GLY A 36 29.66 -7.13 -16.50
CA GLY A 36 28.23 -7.16 -16.89
C GLY A 36 27.25 -6.96 -15.73
N GLU A 37 27.73 -6.69 -14.52
CA GLU A 37 26.85 -6.39 -13.39
C GLU A 37 26.18 -5.03 -13.55
N GLN A 38 24.86 -4.97 -13.28
CA GLN A 38 24.16 -3.70 -13.12
C GLN A 38 24.69 -2.96 -11.89
N VAL A 39 25.23 -1.76 -12.12
CA VAL A 39 25.74 -0.87 -11.07
C VAL A 39 24.87 0.38 -11.00
N ILE A 40 24.44 0.74 -9.80
CA ILE A 40 23.76 1.99 -9.48
C ILE A 40 24.68 2.77 -8.55
N ASP A 41 25.20 3.92 -9.00
CA ASP A 41 25.89 4.85 -8.11
C ASP A 41 24.86 5.78 -7.47
N ALA A 42 24.69 5.69 -6.16
CA ALA A 42 23.73 6.50 -5.42
C ALA A 42 24.24 7.91 -5.11
N THR A 43 25.50 8.23 -5.43
CA THR A 43 26.10 9.57 -5.26
C THR A 43 25.90 10.14 -3.85
N ASP A 44 26.31 9.38 -2.84
CA ASP A 44 26.23 9.74 -1.43
C ASP A 44 24.79 10.03 -0.95
N LYS A 45 23.80 9.34 -1.55
CA LYS A 45 22.40 9.40 -1.10
C LYS A 45 22.11 8.37 -0.04
N LEU A 46 21.01 8.61 0.67
CA LEU A 46 20.47 7.73 1.68
C LEU A 46 19.79 6.50 1.06
N LEU A 47 20.17 5.32 1.53
CA LEU A 47 19.49 4.05 1.28
C LEU A 47 18.69 3.64 2.53
N LEU A 48 17.37 3.58 2.37
CA LEU A 48 16.43 3.12 3.39
C LEU A 48 15.78 1.81 2.97
N PRO A 49 15.30 0.99 3.93
CA PRO A 49 14.28 0.01 3.59
C PRO A 49 13.04 0.71 3.00
N PRO A 50 12.18 -0.03 2.28
CA PRO A 50 10.92 0.52 1.80
C PRO A 50 10.08 1.12 2.93
N PHE A 51 9.30 2.15 2.61
CA PHE A 51 8.33 2.71 3.54
C PHE A 51 7.16 1.74 3.77
N VAL A 52 6.51 1.93 4.91
CA VAL A 52 5.34 1.18 5.34
C VAL A 52 4.17 2.15 5.48
N ASP A 53 3.04 1.81 4.87
CA ASP A 53 1.75 2.46 5.11
C ASP A 53 0.87 1.51 5.96
N PRO A 54 0.93 1.63 7.30
CA PRO A 54 0.33 0.65 8.19
C PRO A 54 -1.19 0.82 8.36
N HIS A 55 -1.79 1.89 7.80
CA HIS A 55 -3.22 2.17 7.94
C HIS A 55 -3.73 3.00 6.76
N VAL A 56 -4.47 2.36 5.86
CA VAL A 56 -5.17 3.02 4.76
C VAL A 56 -6.54 2.38 4.52
N HIS A 57 -7.42 3.07 3.77
CA HIS A 57 -8.70 2.54 3.31
C HIS A 57 -8.71 2.53 1.78
N LEU A 58 -8.21 1.45 1.17
CA LEU A 58 -8.11 1.32 -0.30
C LEU A 58 -9.45 1.02 -0.97
N ASP A 59 -10.44 0.53 -0.23
CA ASP A 59 -11.82 0.34 -0.69
C ASP A 59 -12.53 1.67 -0.97
N ALA A 60 -12.31 2.66 -0.10
CA ALA A 60 -12.88 4.01 -0.17
C ALA A 60 -11.96 5.03 -0.87
N THR A 61 -10.76 4.63 -1.30
CA THR A 61 -9.83 5.56 -1.97
C THR A 61 -10.42 6.12 -3.27
N GLN A 62 -10.11 7.37 -3.58
CA GLN A 62 -10.54 8.06 -4.81
C GLN A 62 -12.06 8.13 -5.01
N THR A 63 -12.87 8.19 -3.94
CA THR A 63 -14.32 8.39 -4.03
C THR A 63 -14.80 9.72 -3.43
N ALA A 64 -13.89 10.62 -3.06
CA ALA A 64 -14.26 11.91 -2.49
C ALA A 64 -15.15 12.69 -3.47
N GLY A 65 -16.31 13.16 -2.98
CA GLY A 65 -17.28 13.89 -3.79
C GLY A 65 -18.35 13.03 -4.50
N ASP A 66 -18.37 11.70 -4.31
CA ASP A 66 -19.42 10.82 -4.83
C ASP A 66 -20.14 10.07 -3.67
N PRO A 67 -21.44 10.34 -3.44
CA PRO A 67 -22.31 11.23 -4.21
C PRO A 67 -22.13 12.73 -3.89
N GLU A 68 -21.47 13.06 -2.78
CA GLU A 68 -21.29 14.44 -2.33
C GLU A 68 -20.00 14.61 -1.51
N TRP A 69 -19.60 15.85 -1.30
CA TRP A 69 -18.46 16.18 -0.44
C TRP A 69 -18.88 16.22 1.02
N ASN A 70 -18.02 15.71 1.91
CA ASN A 70 -18.18 15.89 3.35
C ASN A 70 -17.89 17.34 3.75
N GLN A 71 -18.92 18.20 3.67
CA GLN A 71 -18.82 19.62 4.01
C GLN A 71 -18.63 19.86 5.50
N THR A 72 -19.06 18.92 6.35
CA THR A 72 -18.94 19.05 7.81
C THR A 72 -17.55 18.68 8.32
N GLY A 73 -16.79 17.89 7.56
CA GLY A 73 -15.49 17.36 7.96
C GLY A 73 -15.58 16.36 9.11
N THR A 74 -16.77 15.87 9.46
CA THR A 74 -16.97 14.96 10.59
C THR A 74 -16.85 13.50 10.16
N LEU A 75 -16.41 12.65 11.08
CA LEU A 75 -16.35 11.20 10.87
C LEU A 75 -17.72 10.62 10.51
N PHE A 76 -18.77 10.98 11.26
CA PHE A 76 -20.11 10.42 11.08
C PHE A 76 -20.71 10.75 9.71
N ASP A 77 -20.50 11.97 9.24
CA ASP A 77 -20.94 12.38 7.91
C ASP A 77 -20.15 11.65 6.81
N GLY A 78 -18.85 11.39 7.05
CA GLY A 78 -18.04 10.53 6.19
C GLY A 78 -18.57 9.11 6.10
N ILE A 79 -18.96 8.50 7.23
CA ILE A 79 -19.59 7.16 7.27
C ILE A 79 -20.90 7.15 6.51
N ARG A 80 -21.75 8.17 6.69
CA ARG A 80 -23.02 8.31 5.96
C ARG A 80 -22.80 8.40 4.44
N ILE A 81 -21.88 9.27 4.00
CA ILE A 81 -21.54 9.44 2.58
C ILE A 81 -20.96 8.14 2.01
N TRP A 82 -20.08 7.47 2.76
CA TRP A 82 -19.55 6.17 2.37
C TRP A 82 -20.64 5.12 2.23
N SER A 83 -21.61 5.06 3.15
CA SER A 83 -22.76 4.15 3.07
C SER A 83 -23.58 4.36 1.79
N GLU A 84 -23.75 5.61 1.34
CA GLU A 84 -24.37 5.88 0.03
C GLU A 84 -23.48 5.47 -1.15
N ARG A 85 -22.17 5.69 -1.07
CA ARG A 85 -21.22 5.27 -2.11
C ARG A 85 -21.15 3.74 -2.26
N LYS A 86 -21.27 3.01 -1.15
CA LYS A 86 -21.23 1.54 -1.09
C LYS A 86 -22.26 0.89 -2.01
N LYS A 87 -23.47 1.46 -2.09
CA LYS A 87 -24.58 0.97 -2.94
C LYS A 87 -24.24 0.89 -4.43
N LYS A 88 -23.20 1.62 -4.88
CA LYS A 88 -22.74 1.67 -6.27
C LYS A 88 -21.42 0.93 -6.49
N LEU A 89 -20.86 0.27 -5.48
CA LEU A 89 -19.59 -0.43 -5.64
C LEU A 89 -19.74 -1.61 -6.59
N SER A 90 -18.70 -1.83 -7.38
CA SER A 90 -18.49 -3.07 -8.10
C SER A 90 -17.05 -3.52 -7.90
N VAL A 91 -16.79 -4.81 -8.10
CA VAL A 91 -15.42 -5.36 -7.99
C VAL A 91 -14.47 -4.61 -8.93
N ALA A 92 -14.89 -4.35 -10.18
CA ALA A 92 -14.07 -3.64 -11.16
C ALA A 92 -13.73 -2.20 -10.74
N ASP A 93 -14.70 -1.46 -10.20
CA ASP A 93 -14.52 -0.11 -9.68
C ASP A 93 -13.51 -0.07 -8.52
N VAL A 94 -13.69 -0.93 -7.51
CA VAL A 94 -12.79 -0.99 -6.35
C VAL A 94 -11.37 -1.34 -6.79
N LYS A 95 -11.21 -2.37 -7.65
CA LYS A 95 -9.89 -2.77 -8.18
C LYS A 95 -9.21 -1.62 -8.91
N HIS A 96 -9.95 -0.88 -9.75
CA HIS A 96 -9.40 0.23 -10.50
C HIS A 96 -8.81 1.31 -9.59
N ARG A 97 -9.61 1.81 -8.63
CA ARG A 97 -9.19 2.87 -7.70
C ARG A 97 -8.07 2.42 -6.78
N ALA A 98 -8.16 1.22 -6.21
CA ALA A 98 -7.13 0.65 -5.34
C ALA A 98 -5.78 0.53 -6.07
N LYS A 99 -5.76 0.01 -7.30
CA LYS A 99 -4.54 -0.10 -8.10
C LYS A 99 -3.92 1.26 -8.42
N GLN A 100 -4.74 2.29 -8.71
CA GLN A 100 -4.22 3.64 -8.93
C GLN A 100 -3.58 4.21 -7.66
N ALA A 101 -4.21 4.02 -6.49
CA ALA A 101 -3.65 4.46 -5.21
C ALA A 101 -2.35 3.73 -4.87
N ILE A 102 -2.32 2.40 -5.00
CA ILE A 102 -1.12 1.58 -4.76
C ILE A 102 0.01 1.96 -5.72
N LYS A 103 -0.28 2.23 -6.99
CA LYS A 103 0.73 2.69 -7.96
C LYS A 103 1.43 3.96 -7.47
N THR A 104 0.67 4.92 -6.93
CA THR A 104 1.23 6.14 -6.33
C THR A 104 2.04 5.81 -5.07
N GLN A 105 1.57 4.92 -4.20
CA GLN A 105 2.31 4.48 -3.01
C GLN A 105 3.68 3.87 -3.39
N VAL A 106 3.70 2.92 -4.33
CA VAL A 106 4.92 2.26 -4.81
C VAL A 106 5.88 3.26 -5.47
N ALA A 107 5.35 4.20 -6.26
CA ALA A 107 6.16 5.27 -6.86
C ALA A 107 6.84 6.18 -5.82
N ASN A 108 6.31 6.23 -4.59
CA ASN A 108 6.88 6.98 -3.46
C ASN A 108 7.64 6.06 -2.47
N GLY A 109 7.97 4.83 -2.86
CA GLY A 109 8.84 3.93 -2.09
C GLY A 109 8.12 3.09 -1.03
N ILE A 110 6.79 3.05 -1.01
CA ILE A 110 6.03 2.16 -0.12
C ILE A 110 5.97 0.75 -0.74
N GLN A 111 6.36 -0.26 0.02
CA GLN A 111 6.23 -1.68 -0.40
C GLN A 111 5.43 -2.53 0.59
N PHE A 112 5.04 -1.98 1.75
CA PHE A 112 4.23 -2.69 2.74
C PHE A 112 3.01 -1.85 3.10
N VAL A 113 1.81 -2.41 2.90
CA VAL A 113 0.55 -1.70 3.09
C VAL A 113 -0.40 -2.56 3.93
N ARG A 114 -1.09 -1.94 4.89
CA ARG A 114 -2.23 -2.56 5.56
C ARG A 114 -3.49 -1.73 5.30
N SER A 115 -4.41 -2.30 4.54
CA SER A 115 -5.70 -1.69 4.24
C SER A 115 -6.79 -2.25 5.13
N HIS A 116 -7.59 -1.35 5.69
CA HIS A 116 -8.89 -1.68 6.26
C HIS A 116 -9.91 -1.76 5.12
N VAL A 117 -10.81 -2.73 5.21
CA VAL A 117 -11.85 -2.97 4.20
C VAL A 117 -13.18 -3.08 4.90
N ASP A 118 -14.12 -2.21 4.52
CA ASP A 118 -15.46 -2.25 5.07
C ASP A 118 -16.16 -3.57 4.74
N VAL A 119 -16.46 -4.36 5.79
CA VAL A 119 -17.20 -5.63 5.70
C VAL A 119 -18.66 -5.49 6.15
N THR A 120 -19.13 -4.28 6.46
CA THR A 120 -20.56 -3.98 6.59
C THR A 120 -21.20 -3.79 5.21
N ASP A 121 -21.06 -4.84 4.40
CA ASP A 121 -21.58 -5.06 3.05
C ASP A 121 -21.86 -6.56 2.93
N PRO A 122 -23.13 -7.02 2.82
CA PRO A 122 -23.46 -8.44 2.74
C PRO A 122 -22.81 -9.15 1.55
N GLU A 123 -22.55 -8.41 0.47
CA GLU A 123 -21.92 -8.96 -0.73
C GLU A 123 -20.40 -9.02 -0.63
N LEU A 124 -19.80 -8.40 0.39
CA LEU A 124 -18.36 -8.29 0.61
C LEU A 124 -17.61 -7.82 -0.65
N THR A 125 -18.21 -6.89 -1.40
CA THR A 125 -17.78 -6.50 -2.74
C THR A 125 -16.36 -5.95 -2.72
N ALA A 126 -16.08 -5.04 -1.80
CA ALA A 126 -14.76 -4.43 -1.66
C ALA A 126 -13.69 -5.43 -1.16
N LEU A 127 -14.06 -6.34 -0.26
CA LEU A 127 -13.15 -7.37 0.25
C LEU A 127 -12.74 -8.34 -0.85
N LYS A 128 -13.70 -8.85 -1.63
CA LYS A 128 -13.42 -9.72 -2.79
C LYS A 128 -12.48 -9.02 -3.78
N ALA A 129 -12.76 -7.76 -4.11
CA ALA A 129 -11.91 -6.96 -4.98
C ALA A 129 -10.48 -6.79 -4.46
N LEU A 130 -10.30 -6.45 -3.18
CA LEU A 130 -8.97 -6.21 -2.61
C LEU A 130 -8.17 -7.48 -2.40
N ILE A 131 -8.82 -8.64 -2.19
CA ILE A 131 -8.15 -9.94 -2.24
C ILE A 131 -7.55 -10.17 -3.63
N GLU A 132 -8.32 -9.92 -4.70
CA GLU A 132 -7.79 -10.03 -6.07
C GLU A 132 -6.63 -9.05 -6.31
N VAL A 133 -6.75 -7.79 -5.86
CA VAL A 133 -5.66 -6.80 -6.00
C VAL A 133 -4.39 -7.27 -5.28
N ARG A 134 -4.52 -7.83 -4.07
CA ARG A 134 -3.38 -8.37 -3.32
C ARG A 134 -2.64 -9.44 -4.14
N GLU A 135 -3.36 -10.39 -4.72
CA GLU A 135 -2.74 -11.45 -5.53
C GLU A 135 -2.12 -10.91 -6.83
N GLU A 136 -2.79 -9.95 -7.48
CA GLU A 136 -2.31 -9.33 -8.73
C GLU A 136 -1.06 -8.46 -8.53
N LEU A 137 -0.84 -7.92 -7.33
CA LEU A 137 0.25 -6.99 -7.03
C LEU A 137 1.30 -7.54 -6.05
N LYS A 138 1.26 -8.84 -5.73
CA LYS A 138 2.16 -9.49 -4.76
C LYS A 138 3.65 -9.30 -5.04
N ASP A 139 4.03 -9.12 -6.31
CA ASP A 139 5.43 -8.91 -6.73
C ASP A 139 5.86 -7.43 -6.64
N GLN A 140 4.94 -6.52 -6.33
CA GLN A 140 5.17 -5.06 -6.25
C GLN A 140 4.98 -4.51 -4.83
N VAL A 141 4.01 -5.04 -4.08
CA VAL A 141 3.66 -4.59 -2.74
C VAL A 141 3.14 -5.76 -1.91
N GLU A 142 3.55 -5.82 -0.63
CA GLU A 142 2.94 -6.68 0.37
C GLU A 142 1.68 -5.99 0.91
N LEU A 143 0.51 -6.55 0.64
CA LEU A 143 -0.78 -5.97 1.04
C LEU A 143 -1.49 -6.85 2.08
N GLN A 144 -1.62 -6.32 3.29
CA GLN A 144 -2.43 -6.90 4.36
C GLN A 144 -3.85 -6.30 4.34
N LEU A 145 -4.85 -7.14 4.58
CA LEU A 145 -6.25 -6.73 4.60
C LEU A 145 -6.86 -6.97 6.00
N VAL A 146 -7.50 -5.94 6.55
CA VAL A 146 -8.25 -5.99 7.80
C VAL A 146 -9.74 -5.97 7.46
N ALA A 147 -10.46 -7.03 7.84
CA ALA A 147 -11.92 -7.02 7.83
C ALA A 147 -12.42 -6.02 8.88
N PHE A 148 -12.93 -4.88 8.42
CA PHE A 148 -13.23 -3.74 9.26
C PHE A 148 -14.75 -3.46 9.28
N PRO A 149 -15.44 -3.68 10.42
CA PRO A 149 -16.88 -3.47 10.50
C PRO A 149 -17.20 -1.97 10.68
N GLN A 150 -17.16 -1.18 9.60
CA GLN A 150 -17.27 0.29 9.64
C GLN A 150 -18.56 0.78 10.31
N GLU A 151 -19.70 0.18 9.97
CA GLU A 151 -21.01 0.52 10.57
C GLU A 151 -21.25 -0.19 11.92
N GLY A 152 -20.29 -0.97 12.41
CA GLY A 152 -20.32 -1.64 13.72
C GLY A 152 -21.02 -3.00 13.71
N ILE A 153 -20.45 -3.97 14.43
CA ILE A 153 -20.96 -5.36 14.52
C ILE A 153 -22.40 -5.43 15.08
N LEU A 154 -22.69 -4.64 16.12
CA LEU A 154 -24.01 -4.65 16.79
C LEU A 154 -25.01 -3.65 16.19
N SER A 155 -24.55 -2.77 15.31
CA SER A 155 -25.36 -1.67 14.75
C SER A 155 -25.74 -1.95 13.29
N PHE A 156 -24.96 -2.75 12.57
CA PHE A 156 -25.27 -3.17 11.21
C PHE A 156 -26.31 -4.31 11.21
N PRO A 157 -27.35 -4.26 10.35
CA PRO A 157 -28.33 -5.35 10.23
C PRO A 157 -27.64 -6.69 10.00
N HIS A 158 -27.96 -7.69 10.83
CA HIS A 158 -27.33 -9.02 10.82
C HIS A 158 -25.81 -9.03 11.06
N GLY A 159 -25.21 -7.96 11.58
CA GLY A 159 -23.75 -7.87 11.75
C GLY A 159 -23.14 -8.82 12.79
N LYS A 160 -23.95 -9.41 13.68
CA LYS A 160 -23.50 -10.38 14.71
C LYS A 160 -23.56 -11.83 14.24
N ASP A 161 -24.42 -12.13 13.27
CA ASP A 161 -24.74 -13.49 12.81
C ASP A 161 -23.75 -13.94 11.72
#